data_AF-V5QQF0-F1
#
_entry.id   AF-V5QQF0-F1
#
_cell.length_a   1.000
_cell.length_b   1.000
_cell.length_c   1.000
_cell.angle_alpha   90.00
_cell.angle_beta   90.00
_cell.angle_gamma   90.00
#
_symmetry.space_group_name_H-M   'P 1'
#
loop_
_entity.id
_entity.type
_entity.pdbx_description
1 polymer ?
#
loop_
_entity_poly.entity_id
_entity_poly.type
_entity_poly.pdbx_seq_one_letter_code
_entity_poly.pdbx_strand_id
1 'polypeptide(L)'
;NIDSAIKFHGGDKNAKYVVDRVDVHYQPGHINASMSETKDADGQFLCVGCKFSKDRFLPVGPLHPENEQIIDIRGEKMKMLADHPVYPEPHDFIIVKRDKIKTRQVYNIDDFPNAIKDAKDGGVFRNGNKVTVKLVSQAPAYSMREFKVKKGDEVTLILTNLDKVEDLTHGFAIPKYDINFIVNPQETKSVTFKADKPGV
;
A
#
# COMPACT_ATOMS: atom_id res chain seq x y z
N ASN A 1 -16.74 -31.01 -12.91
CA ASN A 1 -17.56 -31.06 -11.68
C ASN A 1 -18.92 -30.37 -11.84
N ILE A 2 -19.04 -29.31 -12.66
CA ILE A 2 -20.31 -28.62 -12.93
C ILE A 2 -21.40 -29.59 -13.45
N ASP A 3 -21.10 -30.42 -14.45
CA ASP A 3 -22.06 -31.42 -14.96
C ASP A 3 -22.52 -32.39 -13.87
N SER A 4 -21.60 -32.83 -13.00
CA SER A 4 -21.95 -33.68 -11.85
C SER A 4 -22.84 -32.94 -10.85
N ALA A 5 -22.62 -31.63 -10.65
CA ALA A 5 -23.48 -30.82 -9.80
C ALA A 5 -24.89 -30.69 -10.41
N ILE A 6 -24.98 -30.42 -11.71
CA ILE A 6 -26.26 -30.35 -12.45
C ILE A 6 -27.02 -31.68 -12.30
N LYS A 7 -26.36 -32.83 -12.51
CA LYS A 7 -26.98 -34.16 -12.33
C LYS A 7 -27.46 -34.38 -10.89
N PHE A 8 -26.64 -34.02 -9.90
CA PHE A 8 -26.99 -34.16 -8.49
C PHE A 8 -28.23 -33.35 -8.10
N HIS A 9 -28.31 -32.11 -8.57
CA HIS A 9 -29.46 -31.24 -8.34
C HIS A 9 -30.67 -31.61 -9.21
N GLY A 10 -30.46 -32.27 -10.36
CA GLY A 10 -31.50 -32.84 -11.22
C GLY A 10 -32.10 -34.17 -10.73
N GLY A 11 -31.63 -34.73 -9.61
CA GLY A 11 -32.22 -35.90 -8.96
C GLY A 11 -31.28 -37.10 -8.82
N ASP A 12 -30.14 -37.13 -9.50
CA ASP A 12 -29.15 -38.20 -9.37
C ASP A 12 -28.29 -38.01 -8.11
N LYS A 13 -28.78 -38.50 -6.97
CA LYS A 13 -28.08 -38.39 -5.68
C LYS A 13 -26.75 -39.14 -5.60
N ASN A 14 -26.40 -39.94 -6.62
CA ASN A 14 -25.11 -40.63 -6.69
C ASN A 14 -24.01 -39.78 -7.37
N ALA A 15 -24.38 -38.71 -8.07
CA ALA A 15 -23.41 -37.83 -8.73
C ALA A 15 -22.55 -37.07 -7.71
N LYS A 16 -21.23 -37.26 -7.75
CA LYS A 16 -20.27 -36.58 -6.87
C LYS A 16 -19.71 -35.34 -7.56
N TYR A 17 -19.95 -34.17 -6.97
CA TYR A 17 -19.45 -32.87 -7.49
C TYR A 17 -18.45 -32.18 -6.56
N VAL A 18 -18.40 -32.57 -5.28
CA VAL A 18 -17.31 -32.19 -4.37
C VAL A 18 -16.09 -33.06 -4.72
N VAL A 19 -15.05 -32.42 -5.26
CA VAL A 19 -13.83 -33.10 -5.75
C VAL A 19 -12.74 -33.18 -4.69
N ASP A 20 -12.74 -32.24 -3.75
CA ASP A 20 -11.77 -32.19 -2.67
C ASP A 20 -12.26 -31.38 -1.46
N ARG A 21 -11.58 -31.54 -0.31
CA ARG A 21 -11.73 -30.71 0.89
C ARG A 21 -10.36 -30.54 1.53
N VAL A 22 -10.07 -29.33 1.99
CA VAL A 22 -8.81 -29.00 2.68
C VAL A 22 -9.14 -28.27 3.97
N ASP A 23 -8.49 -28.66 5.06
CA ASP A 23 -8.61 -27.95 6.33
C ASP A 23 -7.81 -26.65 6.27
N VAL A 24 -8.43 -25.57 6.71
CA VAL A 24 -7.86 -24.21 6.77
C VAL A 24 -7.88 -23.70 8.21
N HIS A 25 -7.03 -22.73 8.52
CA HIS A 25 -6.63 -22.45 9.90
C HIS A 25 -6.67 -20.95 10.23
N TYR A 26 -7.77 -20.42 10.75
CA TYR A 26 -9.07 -21.02 10.96
C TYR A 26 -10.18 -20.03 10.59
N GLN A 27 -11.40 -20.56 10.42
CA GLN A 27 -12.60 -19.78 10.10
C GLN A 27 -12.38 -18.94 8.82
N PRO A 28 -12.41 -19.58 7.63
CA PRO A 28 -12.21 -18.88 6.37
C PRO A 28 -13.29 -17.82 6.18
N GLY A 29 -12.87 -16.62 5.76
CA GLY A 29 -13.70 -15.59 5.18
C GLY A 29 -13.74 -15.73 3.67
N HIS A 30 -13.25 -14.73 2.94
CA HIS A 30 -13.18 -14.79 1.48
C HIS A 30 -12.02 -15.67 1.00
N ILE A 31 -12.19 -16.14 -0.23
CA ILE A 31 -11.19 -16.87 -1.00
C ILE A 31 -11.12 -16.26 -2.39
N ASN A 32 -9.94 -16.25 -2.98
CA ASN A 32 -9.76 -15.82 -4.36
C ASN A 32 -8.63 -16.61 -5.02
N ALA A 33 -8.85 -17.03 -6.26
CA ALA A 33 -7.85 -17.75 -7.05
C ALA A 33 -7.19 -16.83 -8.07
N SER A 34 -5.97 -17.19 -8.49
CA SER A 34 -5.22 -16.48 -9.52
C SER A 34 -6.04 -16.21 -10.77
N MET A 35 -6.17 -14.93 -11.12
CA MET A 35 -6.96 -14.39 -12.24
C MET A 35 -8.46 -14.75 -12.24
N SER A 36 -9.02 -15.22 -11.12
CA SER A 36 -10.33 -15.90 -11.10
C SER A 36 -11.53 -15.00 -11.41
N GLU A 37 -11.41 -13.69 -11.19
CA GLU A 37 -12.43 -12.69 -11.56
C GLU A 37 -12.32 -12.23 -13.02
N THR A 38 -11.56 -12.95 -13.85
CA THR A 38 -11.34 -12.64 -15.26
C THR A 38 -11.56 -13.86 -16.13
N LYS A 39 -11.62 -13.66 -17.45
CA LYS A 39 -11.61 -14.77 -18.43
C LYS A 39 -10.25 -15.49 -18.50
N ASP A 40 -9.22 -14.93 -17.88
CA ASP A 40 -7.86 -15.46 -17.86
C ASP A 40 -7.59 -16.32 -16.60
N ALA A 41 -8.65 -16.75 -15.88
CA ALA A 41 -8.57 -17.63 -14.72
C ALA A 41 -7.71 -18.87 -15.04
N ASP A 42 -6.65 -19.11 -14.25
CA ASP A 42 -5.59 -20.05 -14.63
C ASP A 42 -5.46 -21.27 -13.70
N GLY A 43 -6.22 -21.30 -12.60
CA GLY A 43 -6.26 -22.46 -11.70
C GLY A 43 -4.92 -22.81 -11.07
N GLN A 44 -4.05 -21.83 -10.81
CA GLN A 44 -2.74 -22.08 -10.22
C GLN A 44 -2.74 -22.04 -8.70
N PHE A 45 -3.22 -20.93 -8.12
CA PHE A 45 -3.18 -20.69 -6.68
C PHE A 45 -4.54 -20.23 -6.18
N LEU A 46 -4.87 -20.64 -4.96
CA LEU A 46 -6.01 -20.16 -4.18
C LEU A 46 -5.50 -19.54 -2.90
N CYS A 47 -5.85 -18.28 -2.64
CA CYS A 47 -5.63 -17.67 -1.33
C CYS A 47 -6.92 -17.74 -0.51
N VAL A 48 -6.77 -17.95 0.80
CA VAL A 48 -7.85 -18.05 1.78
C VAL A 48 -7.57 -17.11 2.93
N GLY A 49 -8.45 -16.14 3.17
CA GLY A 49 -8.35 -15.21 4.31
C GLY A 49 -9.02 -15.79 5.55
N CYS A 50 -8.27 -16.41 6.45
CA CYS A 50 -8.77 -16.97 7.71
C CYS A 50 -8.81 -15.94 8.84
N LYS A 51 -9.93 -15.90 9.57
CA LYS A 51 -10.27 -14.87 10.57
C LYS A 51 -9.70 -15.10 11.96
N PHE A 52 -9.22 -16.30 12.26
CA PHE A 52 -8.55 -16.58 13.52
C PHE A 52 -7.29 -17.38 13.26
N SER A 53 -6.11 -16.83 13.58
CA SER A 53 -4.84 -17.56 13.47
C SER A 53 -4.58 -18.52 14.63
N LYS A 54 -5.13 -18.27 15.82
CA LYS A 54 -4.95 -19.11 17.02
C LYS A 54 -3.47 -19.50 17.25
N ASP A 55 -3.15 -20.78 17.07
CA ASP A 55 -1.88 -21.42 17.36
C ASP A 55 -0.94 -21.51 16.14
N ARG A 56 -1.29 -20.87 15.02
CA ARG A 56 -0.50 -20.92 13.77
C ARG A 56 0.80 -20.13 13.83
N PHE A 57 0.91 -19.14 14.72
CA PHE A 57 2.06 -18.25 14.83
C PHE A 57 2.55 -18.14 16.29
N LEU A 58 3.72 -17.53 16.49
CA LEU A 58 4.19 -17.18 17.83
C LEU A 58 3.17 -16.27 18.54
N PRO A 59 2.94 -16.45 19.85
CA PRO A 59 1.99 -15.63 20.59
C PRO A 59 2.46 -14.18 20.69
N VAL A 60 1.57 -13.23 20.34
CA VAL A 60 1.86 -11.78 20.34
C VAL A 60 0.94 -10.97 21.28
N GLY A 61 0.27 -11.65 22.20
CA GLY A 61 -0.68 -11.06 23.13
C GLY A 61 -2.15 -11.28 22.72
N PRO A 62 -3.09 -10.55 23.33
CA PRO A 62 -4.52 -10.79 23.11
C PRO A 62 -5.00 -10.56 21.67
N LEU A 63 -4.40 -9.59 20.97
CA LEU A 63 -4.71 -9.29 19.57
C LEU A 63 -3.81 -10.14 18.67
N HIS A 64 -4.41 -11.16 18.07
CA HIS A 64 -3.73 -12.03 17.12
C HIS A 64 -3.82 -11.43 15.71
N PRO A 65 -2.87 -11.72 14.81
CA PRO A 65 -3.07 -11.47 13.38
C PRO A 65 -4.09 -12.45 12.79
N GLU A 66 -4.63 -12.13 11.63
CA GLU A 66 -5.31 -13.10 10.77
C GLU A 66 -4.30 -14.07 10.12
N ASN A 67 -4.80 -15.09 9.42
CA ASN A 67 -3.97 -16.02 8.66
C ASN A 67 -4.39 -16.05 7.18
N GLU A 68 -3.53 -15.54 6.29
CA GLU A 68 -3.70 -15.73 4.86
C GLU A 68 -2.97 -16.99 4.41
N GLN A 69 -3.73 -17.97 3.94
CA GLN A 69 -3.21 -19.25 3.47
C GLN A 69 -3.20 -19.30 1.96
N ILE A 70 -2.06 -19.69 1.38
CA ILE A 70 -1.94 -19.96 -0.06
C ILE A 70 -1.92 -21.47 -0.31
N ILE A 71 -2.74 -21.89 -1.27
CA ILE A 71 -3.00 -23.28 -1.60
C ILE A 71 -2.68 -23.48 -3.09
N ASP A 72 -1.87 -24.49 -3.40
CA ASP A 72 -1.64 -24.96 -4.75
C ASP A 72 -2.87 -25.74 -5.23
N ILE A 73 -3.45 -25.28 -6.34
CA ILE A 73 -4.62 -25.89 -6.97
C ILE A 73 -4.33 -26.37 -8.41
N ARG A 74 -3.05 -26.49 -8.80
CA ARG A 74 -2.65 -26.94 -10.15
C ARG A 74 -2.93 -28.41 -10.41
N GLY A 75 -2.97 -29.21 -9.35
CA GLY A 75 -3.22 -30.66 -9.42
C GLY A 75 -4.68 -31.03 -9.12
N GLU A 76 -4.98 -32.33 -9.12
CA GLU A 76 -6.31 -32.83 -8.76
C GLU A 76 -6.69 -32.62 -7.28
N LYS A 77 -5.68 -32.40 -6.43
CA LYS A 77 -5.82 -32.23 -4.98
C LYS A 77 -5.18 -30.92 -4.54
N MET A 78 -5.89 -30.21 -3.67
CA MET A 78 -5.42 -28.98 -3.04
C MET A 78 -4.25 -29.29 -2.12
N LYS A 79 -3.18 -28.49 -2.20
CA LYS A 79 -2.02 -28.62 -1.30
C LYS A 79 -1.73 -27.30 -0.63
N MET A 80 -1.80 -27.28 0.70
CA MET A 80 -1.38 -26.12 1.49
C MET A 80 0.09 -25.81 1.21
N LEU A 81 0.42 -24.57 0.88
CA LEU A 81 1.79 -24.13 0.62
C LEU A 81 2.37 -23.32 1.78
N ALA A 82 1.62 -22.33 2.27
CA ALA A 82 2.10 -21.43 3.31
C ALA A 82 0.97 -20.73 4.06
N ASP A 83 1.29 -20.33 5.29
CA ASP A 83 0.49 -19.50 6.19
C ASP A 83 1.22 -18.15 6.37
N HIS A 84 0.50 -17.04 6.27
CA HIS A 84 1.05 -15.69 6.43
C HIS A 84 0.24 -14.90 7.47
N PRO A 85 0.89 -14.35 8.52
CA PRO A 85 0.22 -13.47 9.45
C PRO A 85 -0.03 -12.10 8.80
N VAL A 86 -1.26 -11.60 8.88
CA VAL A 86 -1.64 -10.30 8.30
C VAL A 86 -2.44 -9.44 9.29
N TYR A 87 -2.50 -8.13 9.06
CA TYR A 87 -3.17 -7.13 9.92
C TYR A 87 -3.76 -5.99 9.06
N PRO A 88 -4.90 -5.35 9.45
CA PRO A 88 -5.71 -5.64 10.63
C PRO A 88 -6.82 -6.68 10.46
N GLU A 89 -7.22 -7.00 9.23
CA GLU A 89 -8.11 -8.11 8.84
C GLU A 89 -8.43 -7.92 7.35
N PRO A 90 -7.56 -8.33 6.41
CA PRO A 90 -7.90 -8.24 4.99
C PRO A 90 -9.18 -9.03 4.70
N HIS A 91 -10.13 -8.38 4.04
CA HIS A 91 -11.43 -8.99 3.74
C HIS A 91 -11.41 -9.76 2.44
N ASP A 92 -10.77 -9.21 1.41
CA ASP A 92 -10.72 -9.77 0.07
C ASP A 92 -9.41 -9.37 -0.62
N PHE A 93 -9.07 -10.08 -1.69
CA PHE A 93 -7.83 -9.91 -2.43
C PHE A 93 -7.99 -10.46 -3.85
N ILE A 94 -7.31 -9.85 -4.82
CA ILE A 94 -7.20 -10.37 -6.19
C ILE A 94 -5.74 -10.70 -6.49
N ILE A 95 -5.53 -11.75 -7.29
CA ILE A 95 -4.19 -12.15 -7.73
C ILE A 95 -4.12 -11.94 -9.24
N VAL A 96 -3.28 -10.99 -9.66
CA VAL A 96 -3.12 -10.62 -11.07
C VAL A 96 -1.74 -11.02 -11.59
N LYS A 97 -1.67 -11.42 -12.86
CA LYS A 97 -0.39 -11.70 -13.53
C LYS A 97 0.45 -10.42 -13.58
N ARG A 98 1.75 -10.57 -13.34
CA ARG A 98 2.73 -9.48 -13.33
C ARG A 98 2.66 -8.61 -14.59
N ASP A 99 2.49 -9.22 -15.75
CA ASP A 99 2.49 -8.54 -17.06
C ASP A 99 1.26 -7.64 -17.29
N LYS A 100 0.21 -7.77 -16.49
CA LYS A 100 -0.98 -6.91 -16.52
C LYS A 100 -0.75 -5.56 -15.84
N ILE A 101 0.25 -5.45 -14.97
CA ILE A 101 0.55 -4.23 -14.22
C ILE A 101 1.87 -3.63 -14.70
N LYS A 102 1.82 -2.37 -15.15
CA LYS A 102 3.01 -1.59 -15.48
C LYS A 102 3.11 -0.43 -14.50
N THR A 103 4.13 -0.48 -13.65
CA THR A 103 4.46 0.60 -12.72
C THR A 103 5.48 1.56 -13.33
N ARG A 104 5.68 2.71 -12.68
CA ARG A 104 6.76 3.65 -12.96
C ARG A 104 7.77 3.62 -11.82
N GLN A 105 9.05 3.81 -12.12
CA GLN A 105 10.15 3.81 -11.15
C GLN A 105 10.32 5.17 -10.45
N VAL A 106 10.06 6.25 -11.18
CA VAL A 106 10.09 7.63 -10.67
C VAL A 106 8.85 8.37 -11.16
N TYR A 107 8.49 9.44 -10.47
CA TYR A 107 7.39 10.28 -10.92
C TYR A 107 7.78 11.12 -12.15
N ASN A 108 6.77 11.63 -12.86
CA ASN A 108 6.97 12.71 -13.80
C ASN A 108 6.75 14.03 -13.04
N ILE A 109 7.75 14.90 -13.00
CA ILE A 109 7.69 16.15 -12.24
C ILE A 109 6.56 17.08 -12.73
N ASP A 110 6.17 16.94 -14.01
CA ASP A 110 5.07 17.71 -14.60
C ASP A 110 3.68 17.25 -14.14
N ASP A 111 3.57 16.10 -13.47
CA ASP A 111 2.32 15.65 -12.85
C ASP A 111 1.97 16.51 -11.60
N PHE A 112 2.88 17.37 -11.14
CA PHE A 112 2.74 18.19 -9.94
C PHE A 112 2.73 19.70 -10.27
N PRO A 113 1.56 20.37 -10.22
CA PRO A 113 1.44 21.79 -10.60
C PRO A 113 2.29 22.76 -9.78
N ASN A 114 2.64 22.38 -8.55
CA ASN A 114 3.44 23.19 -7.62
C ASN A 114 4.92 22.78 -7.58
N ALA A 115 5.37 21.91 -8.49
CA ALA A 115 6.76 21.46 -8.51
C ALA A 115 7.75 22.60 -8.69
N ILE A 116 8.86 22.49 -7.97
CA ILE A 116 10.01 23.38 -8.05
C ILE A 116 11.10 22.65 -8.82
N LYS A 117 11.41 23.09 -10.04
CA LYS A 117 12.28 22.36 -10.98
C LYS A 117 13.76 22.69 -10.84
N ASP A 118 14.07 23.86 -10.27
CA ASP A 118 15.43 24.30 -9.96
C ASP A 118 15.47 24.83 -8.53
N ALA A 119 16.55 24.53 -7.79
CA ALA A 119 16.74 25.02 -6.43
C ALA A 119 16.69 26.55 -6.33
N LYS A 120 17.04 27.27 -7.41
CA LYS A 120 16.98 28.73 -7.51
C LYS A 120 15.56 29.29 -7.45
N ASP A 121 14.56 28.49 -7.79
CA ASP A 121 13.14 28.87 -7.68
C ASP A 121 12.58 28.62 -6.26
N GLY A 122 13.42 28.07 -5.38
CA GLY A 122 13.15 27.90 -3.96
C GLY A 122 13.28 29.20 -3.17
N GLY A 123 12.70 29.24 -1.98
CA GLY A 123 12.77 30.41 -1.10
C GLY A 123 11.58 30.55 -0.15
N VAL A 124 11.54 31.67 0.55
CA VAL A 124 10.46 32.04 1.48
C VAL A 124 9.71 33.24 0.92
N PHE A 125 8.44 33.06 0.60
CA PHE A 125 7.58 34.06 -0.02
C PHE A 125 6.49 34.47 0.95
N ARG A 126 6.28 35.79 1.14
CA ARG A 126 5.35 36.32 2.15
C ARG A 126 4.22 37.09 1.49
N ASN A 127 3.00 36.82 1.93
CA ASN A 127 1.81 37.59 1.63
C ASN A 127 1.03 37.84 2.94
N GLY A 128 1.34 38.94 3.61
CA GLY A 128 0.83 39.21 4.96
C GLY A 128 1.30 38.14 5.96
N ASN A 129 0.35 37.48 6.63
CA ASN A 129 0.61 36.36 7.55
C ASN A 129 0.71 35.00 6.85
N LYS A 130 0.49 34.92 5.54
CA LYS A 130 0.66 33.69 4.76
C LYS A 130 2.10 33.61 4.25
N VAL A 131 2.76 32.50 4.51
CA VAL A 131 4.15 32.25 4.12
C VAL A 131 4.21 30.98 3.29
N THR A 132 4.70 31.09 2.05
CA THR A 132 5.00 29.91 1.22
C THR A 132 6.50 29.64 1.28
N VAL A 133 6.88 28.44 1.73
CA VAL A 133 8.26 27.96 1.72
C VAL A 133 8.38 26.97 0.56
N LYS A 134 9.12 27.35 -0.48
CA LYS A 134 9.45 26.47 -1.61
C LYS A 134 10.81 25.85 -1.36
N LEU A 135 10.84 24.54 -1.18
CA LEU A 135 12.03 23.77 -0.85
C LEU A 135 12.26 22.70 -1.92
N VAL A 136 13.51 22.46 -2.28
CA VAL A 136 13.88 21.25 -3.03
C VAL A 136 14.77 20.38 -2.19
N SER A 137 14.78 19.09 -2.48
CA SER A 137 15.71 18.13 -1.93
C SER A 137 16.43 17.40 -3.05
N GLN A 138 17.74 17.21 -2.87
CA GLN A 138 18.58 16.35 -3.69
C GLN A 138 19.61 15.74 -2.73
N ALA A 139 19.64 14.41 -2.61
CA ALA A 139 20.40 13.74 -1.57
C ALA A 139 21.87 14.21 -1.56
N PRO A 140 22.44 14.58 -0.40
CA PRO A 140 21.91 14.42 0.96
C PRO A 140 21.27 15.69 1.56
N ALA A 141 20.87 16.69 0.77
CA ALA A 141 20.56 18.02 1.28
C ALA A 141 19.21 18.60 0.80
N TYR A 142 18.63 19.44 1.66
CA TYR A 142 17.64 20.43 1.26
C TYR A 142 18.33 21.67 0.69
N SER A 143 17.65 22.37 -0.23
CA SER A 143 18.16 23.64 -0.76
C SER A 143 18.25 24.76 0.28
N MET A 144 17.45 24.68 1.35
CA MET A 144 17.54 25.56 2.52
C MET A 144 17.69 24.74 3.79
N ARG A 145 18.67 25.11 4.62
CA ARG A 145 18.89 24.50 5.95
C ARG A 145 18.04 25.12 7.06
N GLU A 146 17.65 26.38 6.88
CA GLU A 146 16.82 27.13 7.80
C GLU A 146 15.94 28.12 7.04
N PHE A 147 14.77 28.44 7.61
CA PHE A 147 13.93 29.54 7.18
C PHE A 147 13.23 30.15 8.39
N LYS A 148 12.98 31.45 8.36
CA LYS A 148 12.40 32.20 9.50
C LYS A 148 10.95 32.56 9.21
N VAL A 149 10.06 32.22 10.14
CA VAL A 149 8.64 32.60 10.16
C VAL A 149 8.31 33.36 11.44
N LYS A 150 7.19 34.08 11.47
CA LYS A 150 6.68 34.74 12.67
C LYS A 150 5.69 33.82 13.38
N LYS A 151 5.64 33.89 14.70
CA LYS A 151 4.57 33.24 15.47
C LYS A 151 3.22 33.71 14.95
N GLY A 152 2.35 32.77 14.59
CA GLY A 152 1.03 33.02 14.01
C GLY A 152 0.97 33.00 12.49
N ASP A 153 2.10 32.91 11.78
CA ASP A 153 2.12 32.75 10.32
C ASP A 153 1.40 31.44 9.92
N GLU A 154 0.62 31.50 8.85
CA GLU A 154 0.10 30.33 8.13
C GLU A 154 1.14 29.93 7.08
N VAL A 155 1.88 28.86 7.36
CA VAL A 155 3.02 28.42 6.56
C VAL A 155 2.57 27.28 5.66
N THR A 156 2.72 27.45 4.35
CA THR A 156 2.62 26.36 3.37
C THR A 156 4.02 25.98 2.92
N LEU A 157 4.47 24.79 3.29
CA LEU A 157 5.73 24.23 2.82
C LEU A 157 5.47 23.36 1.60
N ILE A 158 6.18 23.61 0.52
CA ILE A 158 6.16 22.84 -0.74
C ILE A 158 7.54 22.24 -0.90
N LEU A 159 7.63 20.92 -0.96
CA LEU A 159 8.87 20.18 -1.13
C LEU A 159 8.83 19.37 -2.41
N THR A 160 9.80 19.59 -3.30
CA THR A 160 10.05 18.77 -4.48
C THR A 160 11.33 17.95 -4.30
N ASN A 161 11.29 16.65 -4.61
CA ASN A 161 12.49 15.82 -4.69
C ASN A 161 13.03 15.84 -6.13
N LEU A 162 14.23 16.39 -6.33
CA LEU A 162 14.86 16.54 -7.64
C LEU A 162 15.72 15.32 -8.03
N ASP A 163 15.84 14.32 -7.17
CA ASP A 163 16.53 13.09 -7.54
C ASP A 163 15.77 12.32 -8.61
N LYS A 164 16.55 11.64 -9.45
CA LYS A 164 16.08 10.83 -10.59
C LYS A 164 16.45 9.36 -10.44
N VAL A 165 17.01 8.99 -9.31
CA VAL A 165 17.37 7.61 -8.97
C VAL A 165 16.14 6.94 -8.37
N GLU A 166 15.75 5.78 -8.91
CA GLU A 166 14.67 4.96 -8.35
C GLU A 166 14.93 4.67 -6.87
N ASP A 167 13.85 4.64 -6.07
CA ASP A 167 13.87 4.34 -4.63
C ASP A 167 14.65 5.34 -3.76
N LEU A 168 15.16 6.45 -4.33
CA LEU A 168 15.82 7.51 -3.58
C LEU A 168 14.80 8.47 -2.94
N THR A 169 13.99 7.90 -2.04
CA THR A 169 12.90 8.58 -1.34
C THR A 169 13.43 9.46 -0.21
N HIS A 170 12.90 10.68 -0.11
CA HIS A 170 13.20 11.59 0.98
C HIS A 170 12.04 11.69 1.95
N GLY A 171 12.30 12.23 3.14
CA GLY A 171 11.28 12.50 4.14
C GLY A 171 11.50 13.87 4.78
N PHE A 172 10.41 14.60 5.00
CA PHE A 172 10.41 15.87 5.69
C PHE A 172 9.58 15.78 6.96
N ALA A 173 10.11 16.29 8.07
CA ALA A 173 9.41 16.32 9.34
C ALA A 173 9.62 17.66 10.04
N ILE A 174 8.57 18.15 10.71
CA ILE A 174 8.65 19.31 11.60
C ILE A 174 8.39 18.83 13.02
N PRO A 175 9.41 18.80 13.89
CA PRO A 175 9.24 18.40 15.28
C PRO A 175 8.15 19.22 15.98
N LYS A 176 7.38 18.57 16.86
CA LYS A 176 6.30 19.17 17.66
C LYS A 176 5.10 19.71 16.86
N TYR A 177 5.06 19.51 15.54
CA TYR A 177 3.94 19.92 14.69
C TYR A 177 3.10 18.76 14.17
N ASP A 178 3.47 17.51 14.50
CA ASP A 178 2.86 16.29 13.95
C ASP A 178 2.85 16.29 12.41
N ILE A 179 3.92 16.82 11.83
CA ILE A 179 4.10 16.90 10.39
C ILE A 179 5.27 15.99 10.04
N ASN A 180 4.97 14.95 9.28
CA ASN A 180 5.94 14.10 8.63
C ASN A 180 5.35 13.56 7.33
N PHE A 181 6.12 13.55 6.25
CA PHE A 181 5.72 12.96 4.98
C PHE A 181 6.94 12.57 4.14
N ILE A 182 6.77 11.57 3.28
CA ILE A 182 7.77 11.18 2.27
C ILE A 182 7.55 11.92 0.95
N VAL A 183 8.63 12.15 0.20
CA VAL A 183 8.61 12.67 -1.18
C VAL A 183 9.53 11.80 -2.03
N ASN A 184 8.93 11.00 -2.90
CA ASN A 184 9.62 10.10 -3.83
C ASN A 184 10.34 10.89 -4.93
N PRO A 185 11.29 10.28 -5.67
CA PRO A 185 11.96 10.91 -6.81
C PRO A 185 10.99 11.58 -7.79
N GLN A 186 11.23 12.86 -8.08
CA GLN A 186 10.40 13.74 -8.93
C GLN A 186 8.99 14.05 -8.39
N GLU A 187 8.65 13.64 -7.18
CA GLU A 187 7.38 13.99 -6.52
C GLU A 187 7.44 15.39 -5.90
N THR A 188 6.29 16.05 -5.81
CA THR A 188 6.11 17.25 -4.98
C THR A 188 4.97 17.05 -3.99
N LYS A 189 5.22 17.33 -2.71
CA LYS A 189 4.18 17.38 -1.68
C LYS A 189 4.21 18.71 -0.95
N SER A 190 3.08 19.05 -0.35
CA SER A 190 2.97 20.24 0.47
C SER A 190 2.15 20.00 1.72
N VAL A 191 2.46 20.77 2.74
CA VAL A 191 1.71 20.81 4.00
C VAL A 191 1.52 22.27 4.42
N THR A 192 0.32 22.59 4.89
CA THR A 192 0.04 23.90 5.48
C THR A 192 -0.17 23.73 6.98
N PHE A 193 0.50 24.57 7.76
CA PHE A 193 0.41 24.57 9.21
C PHE A 193 0.53 25.97 9.78
N LYS A 194 0.03 26.17 10.99
CA LYS A 194 0.16 27.44 11.70
C LYS A 194 1.40 27.40 12.58
N ALA A 195 2.32 28.34 12.41
CA ALA A 195 3.52 28.46 13.25
C ALA A 195 3.16 29.06 14.61
N ASP A 196 2.49 28.30 15.47
CA ASP A 196 1.92 28.76 16.75
C ASP A 196 2.89 28.79 17.95
N LYS A 197 4.11 28.23 17.79
CA LYS A 197 5.13 28.13 18.85
C LYS A 197 6.33 29.01 18.51
N PRO A 198 6.80 29.88 19.43
CA PRO A 198 8.04 30.63 19.22
C PRO A 198 9.28 29.75 19.47
N GLY A 199 10.42 30.16 18.92
CA GLY A 199 11.71 29.50 19.13
C GLY A 199 12.19 28.70 17.91
N VAL A 200 13.17 27.81 18.16
CA VAL A 200 13.56 26.72 17.25
C VAL A 200 12.73 25.48 17.58
#